data_AF-A0A970BS74-F1
#
_entry.id   AF-A0A970BS74-F1
#
_cell.length_a   1.000
_cell.length_b   1.000
_cell.length_c   1.000
_cell.angle_alpha   90.00
_cell.angle_beta   90.00
_cell.angle_gamma   90.00
#
_symmetry.space_group_name_H-M   'P 1'
#
loop_
_entity.id
_entity.type
_entity.pdbx_description
1 polymer ?
#
loop_
_entity_poly.entity_id
_entity_poly.type
_entity_poly.pdbx_seq_one_letter_code
_entity_poly.pdbx_strand_id
1 'polypeptide(L)'
;MHEAAHWISDYSSQHICTAAQLCEYGRPVDSDSISDFERFRALQNLSTGNRCGLTMSLRLPEQPGPHTDGYTQALLTEASLMYRHLPGKLRLKQLQVQGNPALLTPAQLKQLFDGLRKHFSLPANNFAWFGIEIQPEQADWSMLGSLRDAGFNRITLHAAPDCLRATQHLYEAARALQYNTISIRIQTPDSNLQALCQAMRLQPDRILLNGPTPAASTLSLLQDAGYLMASPSCFVLPDDELAEAATLSGLPCTHDCNRLVLGLGSGACSHLGRLHYCNDAQPQTYMDSLAANQLPAASGHRCSLPAQNQPGAASRMT
;
A
#
# COMPACT_ATOMS: atom_id res chain seq x y z
N MET A 1 21.38 -24.94 5.98
CA MET A 1 20.25 -25.05 5.04
C MET A 1 18.90 -25.14 5.73
N HIS A 2 18.74 -25.92 6.82
CA HIS A 2 17.48 -25.97 7.58
C HIS A 2 17.12 -24.66 8.31
N GLU A 3 18.10 -23.92 8.85
CA GLU A 3 17.84 -22.62 9.50
C GLU A 3 17.37 -21.54 8.51
N ALA A 4 17.95 -21.47 7.30
CA ALA A 4 17.54 -20.48 6.29
C ALA A 4 16.08 -20.68 5.82
N ALA A 5 15.64 -21.93 5.68
CA ALA A 5 14.25 -22.25 5.33
C ALA A 5 13.25 -21.87 6.43
N HIS A 6 13.65 -22.03 7.70
CA HIS A 6 12.84 -21.63 8.85
C HIS A 6 12.71 -20.10 8.97
N TRP A 7 13.76 -19.35 8.62
CA TRP A 7 13.72 -17.89 8.54
C TRP A 7 12.88 -17.39 7.36
N ILE A 8 12.88 -18.08 6.22
CA ILE A 8 12.05 -17.73 5.06
C ILE A 8 10.55 -17.92 5.35
N SER A 9 10.15 -19.01 6.03
CA SER A 9 8.74 -19.24 6.37
C SER A 9 8.21 -18.33 7.49
N ASP A 10 9.08 -17.88 8.40
CA ASP A 10 8.73 -16.81 9.36
C ASP A 10 8.71 -15.44 8.67
N TYR A 11 9.55 -15.23 7.65
CA TYR A 11 9.58 -13.98 6.89
C TYR A 11 8.32 -13.81 6.03
N SER A 12 7.89 -14.82 5.28
CA SER A 12 6.64 -14.82 4.50
C SER A 12 5.40 -14.64 5.39
N SER A 13 5.22 -15.46 6.42
CA SER A 13 4.06 -15.40 7.32
C SER A 13 3.96 -14.08 8.11
N GLN A 14 5.09 -13.42 8.36
CA GLN A 14 5.12 -12.10 9.00
C GLN A 14 4.87 -10.96 8.00
N HIS A 15 5.09 -11.12 6.69
CA HIS A 15 5.07 -10.01 5.73
C HIS A 15 3.96 -10.09 4.69
N ILE A 16 3.02 -11.04 4.81
CA ILE A 16 1.73 -11.05 4.08
C ILE A 16 0.87 -9.88 4.60
N CYS A 17 1.22 -8.70 4.13
CA CYS A 17 0.54 -7.44 4.36
C CYS A 17 0.48 -6.70 3.02
N THR A 18 0.15 -7.40 1.93
CA THR A 18 -0.32 -6.71 0.72
C THR A 18 -1.63 -6.00 1.04
N ALA A 19 -1.83 -4.84 0.43
CA ALA A 19 -3.00 -3.99 0.63
C ALA A 19 -4.24 -4.67 0.04
N ALA A 20 -4.75 -5.71 0.69
CA ALA A 20 -6.07 -6.25 0.41
C ALA A 20 -7.09 -5.30 1.07
N GLN A 21 -7.72 -4.47 0.24
CA GLN A 21 -9.01 -3.79 0.44
C GLN A 21 -9.54 -3.82 1.88
N LEU A 22 -8.97 -2.92 2.69
CA LEU A 22 -9.38 -2.72 4.08
C LEU A 22 -10.67 -1.89 4.05
N CYS A 23 -11.81 -2.56 4.28
CA CYS A 23 -13.16 -1.97 4.36
C CYS A 23 -13.77 -1.39 3.06
N GLU A 24 -13.24 -1.68 1.86
CA GLU A 24 -13.90 -1.25 0.60
C GLU A 24 -15.18 -2.04 0.27
N TYR A 25 -15.46 -3.14 0.97
CA TYR A 25 -16.71 -3.88 0.82
C TYR A 25 -17.86 -3.16 1.53
N GLY A 26 -18.49 -2.26 0.77
CA GLY A 26 -19.80 -1.69 1.05
C GLY A 26 -19.76 -0.59 2.10
N ARG A 27 -19.95 0.66 1.68
CA ARG A 27 -20.48 1.72 2.56
C ARG A 27 -21.73 1.15 3.27
N PRO A 28 -21.73 0.94 4.59
CA PRO A 28 -23.00 0.90 5.30
C PRO A 28 -23.54 2.32 5.19
N VAL A 29 -24.76 2.44 4.68
CA VAL A 29 -25.50 3.70 4.54
C VAL A 29 -25.72 4.38 5.92
N ASP A 30 -25.51 3.63 7.01
CA ASP A 30 -25.44 4.10 8.39
C ASP A 30 -24.02 3.99 8.95
N SER A 31 -23.11 4.88 8.53
CA SER A 31 -21.82 5.02 9.18
C SER A 31 -21.90 6.07 10.28
N ASP A 32 -21.86 5.64 11.55
CA ASP A 32 -21.64 6.56 12.67
C ASP A 32 -20.38 7.38 12.39
N SER A 33 -20.55 8.70 12.32
CA SER A 33 -19.43 9.63 12.15
C SER A 33 -18.50 9.52 13.35
N ILE A 34 -17.20 9.39 13.09
CA ILE A 34 -16.20 9.28 14.14
C ILE A 34 -15.87 10.69 14.66
N SER A 35 -15.89 10.85 15.98
CA SER A 35 -15.43 12.08 16.64
C SER A 35 -13.91 12.21 16.74
N ASP A 36 -13.42 13.44 16.86
CA ASP A 36 -11.99 13.73 17.10
C ASP A 36 -11.42 12.98 18.30
N PHE A 37 -12.23 12.86 19.36
CA PHE A 37 -11.87 12.16 20.58
C PHE A 37 -11.64 10.66 20.35
N GLU A 38 -12.48 10.03 19.53
CA GLU A 38 -12.30 8.61 19.17
C GLU A 38 -11.03 8.39 18.36
N ARG A 39 -10.72 9.28 17.41
CA ARG A 39 -9.47 9.22 16.64
C ARG A 39 -8.26 9.35 17.54
N PHE A 40 -8.28 10.34 18.43
CA PHE A 40 -7.23 10.56 19.42
C PHE A 40 -7.02 9.33 20.30
N ARG A 41 -8.11 8.76 20.83
CA ARG A 41 -8.06 7.55 21.67
C ARG A 41 -7.55 6.35 20.88
N ALA A 42 -7.89 6.23 19.60
CA ALA A 42 -7.39 5.16 18.74
C ALA A 42 -5.87 5.28 18.54
N LEU A 43 -5.35 6.48 18.25
CA LEU A 43 -3.92 6.75 18.11
C LEU A 43 -3.13 6.44 19.40
N GLN A 44 -3.64 6.84 20.56
CA GLN A 44 -2.96 6.62 21.85
C GLN A 44 -2.93 5.15 22.28
N ASN A 45 -3.94 4.37 21.89
CA ASN A 45 -4.01 2.95 22.24
C ASN A 45 -3.36 2.04 21.19
N LEU A 46 -2.60 2.61 20.24
CA LEU A 46 -1.89 1.83 19.24
C LEU A 46 -0.81 0.96 19.86
N SER A 47 -1.06 -0.33 19.96
CA SER A 47 -0.06 -1.33 20.31
C SER A 47 0.31 -2.12 19.07
N THR A 48 1.53 -1.91 18.57
CA THR A 48 2.14 -2.88 17.65
C THR A 48 2.61 -4.04 18.52
N GLY A 49 1.78 -5.06 18.72
CA GLY A 49 2.28 -6.34 19.24
C GLY A 49 3.51 -6.78 18.44
N ASN A 50 4.40 -7.58 19.01
CA ASN A 50 5.74 -7.90 18.46
C ASN A 50 5.78 -8.42 17.00
N ARG A 51 4.63 -8.70 16.35
CA ARG A 51 4.55 -9.37 15.05
C ARG A 51 4.17 -8.49 13.84
N CYS A 52 3.33 -7.47 14.00
CA CYS A 52 2.70 -6.81 12.82
C CYS A 52 3.28 -5.45 12.42
N GLY A 53 3.94 -4.69 13.30
CA GLY A 53 4.53 -3.38 12.97
C GLY A 53 3.53 -2.36 12.40
N LEU A 54 4.01 -1.16 12.05
CA LEU A 54 3.20 -0.12 11.41
C LEU A 54 3.31 -0.20 9.88
N THR A 55 2.17 -0.12 9.19
CA THR A 55 2.11 0.21 7.76
C THR A 55 1.81 1.70 7.61
N MET A 56 2.52 2.39 6.72
CA MET A 56 2.25 3.77 6.37
C MET A 56 1.90 3.87 4.89
N SER A 57 0.82 4.59 4.59
CA SER A 57 0.40 4.93 3.23
C SER A 57 0.54 6.43 3.04
N LEU A 58 1.42 6.85 2.15
CA LEU A 58 1.66 8.25 1.86
C LEU A 58 1.10 8.58 0.49
N ARG A 59 0.29 9.64 0.41
CA ARG A 59 -0.32 10.10 -0.83
C ARG A 59 0.24 11.45 -1.25
N LEU A 60 0.90 11.46 -2.41
CA LEU A 60 1.35 12.66 -3.09
C LEU A 60 0.24 13.20 -4.00
N PRO A 61 0.26 14.50 -4.36
CA PRO A 61 -0.61 15.03 -5.39
C PRO A 61 -0.34 14.33 -6.73
N GLU A 62 -1.36 14.19 -7.57
CA GLU A 62 -1.22 13.62 -8.92
C GLU A 62 -0.66 14.63 -9.92
N GLN A 63 -0.92 15.91 -9.69
CA GLN A 63 -0.62 17.00 -10.62
C GLN A 63 0.11 18.13 -9.88
N PRO A 64 1.01 18.85 -10.59
CA PRO A 64 1.61 20.06 -10.05
C PRO A 64 0.53 21.12 -9.80
N GLY A 65 0.69 21.89 -8.74
CA GLY A 65 -0.25 22.93 -8.37
C GLY A 65 0.34 23.92 -7.37
N PRO A 66 -0.45 24.91 -6.93
CA PRO A 66 0.02 25.96 -6.01
C PRO A 66 0.55 25.44 -4.66
N HIS A 67 0.29 24.18 -4.34
CA HIS A 67 0.64 23.55 -3.07
C HIS A 67 1.87 22.64 -3.13
N THR A 68 2.42 22.39 -4.33
CA THR A 68 3.50 21.41 -4.53
C THR A 68 4.74 21.72 -3.68
N ASP A 69 5.19 22.96 -3.66
CA ASP A 69 6.42 23.36 -2.95
C ASP A 69 6.31 23.20 -1.42
N GLY A 70 5.10 23.36 -0.87
CA GLY A 70 4.83 23.24 0.57
C GLY A 70 4.40 21.84 1.02
N TYR A 71 4.11 20.93 0.08
CA TYR A 71 3.46 19.66 0.40
C TYR A 71 4.35 18.73 1.24
N THR A 72 5.66 18.71 0.99
CA THR A 72 6.62 17.95 1.80
C THR A 72 6.58 18.41 3.25
N GLN A 73 6.52 19.73 3.48
CA GLN A 73 6.44 20.28 4.83
C GLN A 73 5.10 19.94 5.49
N ALA A 74 3.99 19.95 4.73
CA ALA A 74 2.70 19.54 5.23
C ALA A 74 2.70 18.07 5.71
N LEU A 75 3.24 17.13 4.92
CA LEU A 75 3.39 15.73 5.32
C LEU A 75 4.21 15.58 6.62
N LEU A 76 5.29 16.35 6.77
CA LEU A 76 6.11 16.33 7.97
C LEU A 76 5.41 16.93 9.20
N THR A 77 4.63 17.99 9.00
CA THR A 77 3.79 18.56 10.05
C THR A 77 2.73 17.56 10.49
N GLU A 78 2.05 16.90 9.55
CA GLU A 78 1.08 15.85 9.85
C GLU A 78 1.72 14.70 10.65
N ALA A 79 2.84 14.16 10.17
CA ALA A 79 3.56 13.10 10.86
C ALA A 79 3.96 13.49 12.29
N SER A 80 4.39 14.75 12.49
CA SER A 80 4.71 15.30 13.81
C SER A 80 3.48 15.43 14.71
N LEU A 81 2.35 15.92 14.19
CA LEU A 81 1.09 16.01 14.94
C LEU A 81 0.59 14.63 15.34
N MET A 82 0.56 13.67 14.42
CA MET A 82 0.16 12.30 14.70
C MET A 82 1.05 11.67 15.76
N TYR A 83 2.37 11.85 15.65
CA TYR A 83 3.34 11.30 16.60
C TYR A 83 3.10 11.75 18.05
N ARG A 84 2.66 13.00 18.27
CA ARG A 84 2.31 13.49 19.63
C ARG A 84 1.20 12.68 20.30
N HIS A 85 0.41 11.96 19.52
CA HIS A 85 -0.70 11.13 19.98
C HIS A 85 -0.37 9.63 19.99
N LEU A 86 0.83 9.23 19.56
CA LEU A 86 1.24 7.83 19.62
C LEU A 86 1.80 7.51 21.01
N PRO A 87 1.64 6.26 21.50
CA PRO A 87 2.19 5.84 22.80
C PRO A 87 3.72 5.75 22.81
N GLY A 88 4.37 5.93 21.66
CA GLY A 88 5.82 5.97 21.52
C GLY A 88 6.25 5.87 20.07
N LYS A 89 7.56 5.70 19.87
CA LYS A 89 8.16 5.57 18.54
C LYS A 89 7.91 4.16 17.96
N LEU A 90 6.90 4.06 17.10
CA LEU A 90 6.53 2.80 16.44
C LEU A 90 7.53 2.42 15.33
N ARG A 91 7.74 1.11 15.13
CA ARG A 91 8.55 0.57 14.02
C ARG A 91 7.72 0.56 12.73
N LEU A 92 8.19 1.29 11.72
CA LEU A 92 7.63 1.26 10.38
C LEU A 92 8.09 -0.02 9.67
N LYS A 93 7.16 -0.92 9.37
CA LYS A 93 7.44 -2.19 8.68
C LYS A 93 7.28 -2.04 7.18
N GLN A 94 6.25 -1.29 6.77
CA GLN A 94 5.90 -1.08 5.39
C GLN A 94 5.57 0.39 5.13
N LEU A 95 6.10 0.93 4.04
CA LEU A 95 5.76 2.23 3.50
C LEU A 95 5.28 2.02 2.07
N GLN A 96 4.11 2.55 1.74
CA GLN A 96 3.64 2.63 0.38
C GLN A 96 3.46 4.11 0.01
N VAL A 97 4.06 4.52 -1.10
CA VAL A 97 3.85 5.85 -1.68
C VAL A 97 3.01 5.72 -2.94
N GLN A 98 2.02 6.60 -3.07
CA GLN A 98 1.13 6.75 -4.24
C GLN A 98 1.07 8.22 -4.65
N GLY A 99 0.57 8.50 -5.85
CA GLY A 99 0.55 9.81 -6.48
C GLY A 99 1.76 10.03 -7.39
N ASN A 100 2.08 11.28 -7.72
CA ASN A 100 3.15 11.61 -8.65
C ASN A 100 4.46 11.92 -7.91
N PRO A 101 5.46 11.01 -7.92
CA PRO A 101 6.71 11.23 -7.22
C PRO A 101 7.61 12.27 -7.90
N ALA A 102 7.35 12.66 -9.15
CA ALA A 102 8.13 13.67 -9.86
C ALA A 102 7.97 15.06 -9.24
N LEU A 103 6.94 15.23 -8.41
CA LEU A 103 6.68 16.43 -7.63
C LEU A 103 7.62 16.57 -6.40
N LEU A 104 8.41 15.53 -6.09
CA LEU A 104 9.42 15.57 -5.04
C LEU A 104 10.80 15.69 -5.65
N THR A 105 11.49 16.79 -5.36
CA THR A 105 12.92 16.88 -5.62
C THR A 105 13.69 15.85 -4.75
N PRO A 106 14.91 15.44 -5.15
CA PRO A 106 15.73 14.55 -4.32
C PRO A 106 15.98 15.10 -2.90
N ALA A 107 16.11 16.42 -2.77
CA ALA A 107 16.25 17.08 -1.48
C ALA A 107 14.99 16.96 -0.61
N GLN A 108 13.80 17.16 -1.20
CA GLN A 108 12.51 16.99 -0.51
C GLN A 108 12.27 15.53 -0.13
N LEU A 109 12.61 14.58 -0.99
CA LEU A 109 12.52 13.15 -0.69
C LEU A 109 13.39 12.78 0.51
N LYS A 110 14.65 13.24 0.52
CA LYS A 110 15.55 13.06 1.66
C LYS A 110 14.98 13.70 2.93
N GLN A 111 14.49 14.93 2.83
CA GLN A 111 13.88 15.65 3.95
C GLN A 111 12.67 14.89 4.53
N LEU A 112 11.83 14.33 3.67
CA LEU A 112 10.67 13.52 4.06
C LEU A 112 11.11 12.31 4.88
N PHE A 113 12.04 11.50 4.37
CA PHE A 113 12.54 10.32 5.09
C PHE A 113 13.25 10.68 6.40
N ASP A 114 14.08 11.73 6.40
CA ASP A 114 14.76 12.19 7.62
C ASP A 114 13.76 12.69 8.67
N GLY A 115 12.69 13.35 8.25
CA GLY A 115 11.61 13.76 9.14
C GLY A 115 10.79 12.58 9.67
N LEU A 116 10.46 11.60 8.81
CA LEU A 116 9.80 10.36 9.24
C LEU A 116 10.67 9.58 10.25
N ARG A 117 11.99 9.52 10.05
CA ARG A 117 12.94 8.90 11.00
C ARG A 117 12.98 9.57 12.37
N LYS A 118 12.59 10.84 12.50
CA LYS A 118 12.48 11.50 13.81
C LYS A 118 11.34 10.89 14.63
N HIS A 119 10.20 10.62 14.00
CA HIS A 119 8.95 10.19 14.63
C HIS A 119 8.72 8.67 14.62
N PHE A 120 9.33 7.95 13.68
CA PHE A 120 9.15 6.51 13.49
C PHE A 120 10.49 5.80 13.38
N SER A 121 10.54 4.52 13.79
CA SER A 121 11.72 3.68 13.65
C SER A 121 11.68 3.01 12.28
N LEU A 122 12.44 3.56 11.32
CA LEU A 122 12.57 3.02 9.97
C LEU A 122 13.76 2.06 9.92
N PRO A 123 13.60 0.81 9.47
CA PRO A 123 14.71 -0.09 9.26
C PRO A 123 15.67 0.49 8.21
N ALA A 124 16.97 0.44 8.47
CA ALA A 124 18.01 0.89 7.55
C ALA A 124 18.44 -0.20 6.54
N ASN A 125 17.82 -1.37 6.61
CA ASN A 125 18.19 -2.54 5.81
C ASN A 125 17.29 -2.69 4.58
N ASN A 126 17.75 -3.45 3.59
CA ASN A 126 16.98 -3.80 2.40
C ASN A 126 15.79 -4.74 2.68
N PHE A 127 15.51 -5.06 3.94
CA PHE A 127 14.34 -5.86 4.36
C PHE A 127 13.12 -5.00 4.68
N ALA A 128 13.24 -3.68 4.76
CA ALA A 128 12.08 -2.79 4.87
C ALA A 128 11.15 -2.97 3.65
N TRP A 129 9.83 -2.89 3.82
CA TRP A 129 8.90 -2.99 2.70
C TRP A 129 8.52 -1.60 2.19
N PHE A 130 9.42 -0.96 1.44
CA PHE A 130 9.23 0.40 0.93
C PHE A 130 8.90 0.37 -0.56
N GLY A 131 7.60 0.50 -0.83
CA GLY A 131 6.99 0.48 -2.15
C GLY A 131 6.63 1.87 -2.64
N ILE A 132 6.76 2.09 -3.95
CA ILE A 132 6.27 3.29 -4.62
C ILE A 132 5.55 2.92 -5.91
N GLU A 133 4.42 3.59 -6.17
CA GLU A 133 3.72 3.48 -7.44
C GLU A 133 4.16 4.59 -8.39
N ILE A 134 4.42 4.25 -9.65
CA ILE A 134 4.93 5.18 -10.66
C ILE A 134 4.14 5.03 -11.95
N GLN A 135 3.65 6.16 -12.47
CA GLN A 135 3.22 6.25 -13.86
C GLN A 135 4.48 6.36 -14.74
N PRO A 136 4.69 5.48 -15.73
CA PRO A 136 5.96 5.40 -16.45
C PRO A 136 6.38 6.68 -17.17
N GLU A 137 5.45 7.53 -17.56
CA GLU A 137 5.71 8.83 -18.19
C GLU A 137 6.17 9.92 -17.21
N GLN A 138 6.04 9.70 -15.90
CA GLN A 138 6.39 10.67 -14.86
C GLN A 138 7.79 10.46 -14.28
N ALA A 139 8.50 9.40 -14.68
CA ALA A 139 9.80 9.06 -14.10
C ALA A 139 10.84 8.70 -15.16
N ASP A 140 12.10 8.87 -14.76
CA ASP A 140 13.26 8.47 -15.54
C ASP A 140 14.25 7.64 -14.69
N TRP A 141 15.34 7.24 -15.33
CA TRP A 141 16.39 6.42 -14.71
C TRP A 141 17.02 7.08 -13.47
N SER A 142 17.26 8.40 -13.54
CA SER A 142 17.90 9.18 -12.47
C SER A 142 17.00 9.24 -11.24
N MET A 143 15.70 9.42 -11.47
CA MET A 143 14.70 9.42 -10.42
C MET A 143 14.59 8.07 -9.72
N LEU A 144 14.59 6.95 -10.46
CA LEU A 144 14.61 5.61 -9.86
C LEU A 144 15.88 5.39 -9.02
N GLY A 145 17.04 5.89 -9.46
CA GLY A 145 18.26 5.89 -8.66
C GLY A 145 18.09 6.65 -7.34
N SER A 146 17.54 7.86 -7.41
CA SER A 146 17.27 8.68 -6.21
C SER A 146 16.28 8.03 -5.24
N LEU A 147 15.25 7.35 -5.76
CA LEU A 147 14.29 6.58 -4.97
C LEU A 147 14.98 5.37 -4.31
N ARG A 148 15.84 4.66 -5.04
CA ARG A 148 16.61 3.54 -4.50
C ARG A 148 17.51 3.98 -3.36
N ASP A 149 18.23 5.09 -3.53
CA ASP A 149 19.11 5.69 -2.52
C ASP A 149 18.35 6.16 -1.26
N ALA A 150 17.11 6.64 -1.43
CA ALA A 150 16.25 7.02 -0.31
C ALA A 150 15.79 5.81 0.54
N GLY A 151 15.83 4.61 -0.04
CA GLY A 151 15.49 3.34 0.61
C GLY A 151 14.29 2.60 -0.01
N PHE A 152 13.71 3.08 -1.11
CA PHE A 152 12.71 2.30 -1.84
C PHE A 152 13.36 1.06 -2.43
N ASN A 153 12.69 -0.07 -2.30
CA ASN A 153 13.17 -1.36 -2.82
C ASN A 153 12.07 -2.16 -3.51
N ARG A 154 10.86 -1.62 -3.58
CA ARG A 154 9.76 -2.18 -4.37
C ARG A 154 9.13 -1.08 -5.21
N ILE A 155 8.74 -1.42 -6.41
CA ILE A 155 8.17 -0.47 -7.36
C ILE A 155 7.00 -1.11 -8.09
N THR A 156 5.94 -0.32 -8.29
CA THR A 156 4.78 -0.71 -9.10
C THR A 156 4.69 0.24 -10.28
N LEU A 157 4.85 -0.29 -11.48
CA LEU A 157 4.73 0.45 -12.73
C LEU A 157 3.31 0.31 -13.27
N HIS A 158 2.62 1.43 -13.49
CA HIS A 158 1.29 1.44 -14.11
C HIS A 158 1.42 1.37 -15.62
N ALA A 159 1.17 0.19 -16.20
CA ALA A 159 1.28 -0.02 -17.63
C ALA A 159 -0.07 0.22 -18.33
N ALA A 160 -0.05 1.08 -19.34
CA ALA A 160 -1.13 1.34 -20.26
C ALA A 160 -0.67 1.09 -21.71
N PRO A 161 -1.58 0.82 -22.65
CA PRO A 161 -1.22 0.48 -24.04
C PRO A 161 -0.36 1.52 -24.76
N ASP A 162 -0.52 2.80 -24.41
CA ASP A 162 0.17 3.95 -24.97
C ASP A 162 1.56 4.20 -24.35
N CYS A 163 1.87 3.64 -23.18
CA CYS A 163 3.13 3.87 -22.45
C CYS A 163 4.04 2.63 -22.34
N LEU A 164 3.86 1.62 -23.20
CA LEU A 164 4.60 0.35 -23.13
C LEU A 164 6.13 0.50 -23.18
N ARG A 165 6.65 1.38 -24.06
CA ARG A 165 8.10 1.62 -24.15
C ARG A 165 8.65 2.27 -22.88
N ALA A 166 7.92 3.23 -22.31
CA ALA A 166 8.30 3.87 -21.06
C ALA A 166 8.30 2.85 -19.91
N THR A 167 7.27 2.00 -19.84
CA THR A 167 7.19 0.89 -18.89
C THR A 167 8.39 -0.04 -19.00
N GLN A 168 8.76 -0.46 -20.21
CA GLN A 168 9.91 -1.34 -20.43
C GLN A 168 11.22 -0.68 -19.99
N HIS A 169 11.47 0.58 -20.36
CA HIS A 169 12.69 1.28 -19.95
C HIS A 169 12.81 1.41 -18.43
N LEU A 170 11.70 1.74 -17.73
CA LEU A 170 11.72 1.81 -16.26
C LEU A 170 11.79 0.44 -15.60
N TYR A 171 11.23 -0.60 -16.21
CA TYR A 171 11.41 -1.97 -15.75
C TYR A 171 12.89 -2.37 -15.78
N GLU A 172 13.56 -2.15 -16.91
CA GLU A 172 14.99 -2.44 -17.08
C GLU A 172 15.84 -1.61 -16.11
N ALA A 173 15.46 -0.36 -15.87
CA ALA A 173 16.07 0.51 -14.85
C ALA A 173 15.97 -0.07 -13.44
N ALA A 174 14.75 -0.42 -13.02
CA ALA A 174 14.51 -0.95 -11.70
C ALA A 174 15.24 -2.29 -11.49
N ARG A 175 15.34 -3.13 -12.53
CA ARG A 175 16.18 -4.35 -12.51
C ARG A 175 17.65 -4.02 -12.32
N ALA A 176 18.20 -3.08 -13.11
CA ALA A 176 19.60 -2.67 -13.01
C ALA A 176 19.95 -2.07 -11.64
N LEU A 177 19.02 -1.33 -11.04
CA LEU A 177 19.13 -0.71 -9.71
C LEU A 177 18.79 -1.68 -8.56
N GLN A 178 18.55 -2.95 -8.87
CA GLN A 178 18.30 -4.02 -7.90
C GLN A 178 17.15 -3.70 -6.94
N TYR A 179 16.01 -3.25 -7.48
CA TYR A 179 14.76 -3.31 -6.74
C TYR A 179 14.43 -4.77 -6.42
N ASN A 180 14.04 -5.05 -5.17
CA ASN A 180 13.72 -6.39 -4.70
C ASN A 180 12.45 -6.95 -5.37
N THR A 181 11.48 -6.08 -5.65
CA THR A 181 10.23 -6.47 -6.32
C THR A 181 9.81 -5.39 -7.30
N ILE A 182 9.56 -5.80 -8.54
CA ILE A 182 9.05 -4.96 -9.62
C ILE A 182 7.70 -5.52 -10.03
N SER A 183 6.65 -4.76 -9.75
CA SER A 183 5.28 -5.10 -10.09
C SER A 183 4.85 -4.30 -11.33
N ILE A 184 4.08 -4.92 -12.21
CA ILE A 184 3.40 -4.22 -13.31
C ILE A 184 1.90 -4.28 -13.06
N ARG A 185 1.27 -3.11 -12.98
CA ARG A 185 -0.17 -2.96 -12.85
C ARG A 185 -0.79 -2.66 -14.20
N ILE A 186 -1.80 -3.42 -14.58
CA ILE A 186 -2.55 -3.24 -15.83
C ILE A 186 -4.06 -3.25 -15.54
N GLN A 187 -4.85 -2.67 -16.43
CA GLN A 187 -6.30 -2.90 -16.43
C GLN A 187 -6.58 -4.37 -16.71
N THR A 188 -7.54 -4.96 -15.99
CA THR A 188 -8.02 -6.32 -16.27
C THR A 188 -8.43 -6.38 -17.74
N PRO A 189 -7.82 -7.25 -18.55
CA PRO A 189 -8.16 -7.33 -19.96
C PRO A 189 -9.54 -7.98 -20.13
N ASP A 190 -10.44 -7.30 -20.84
CA ASP A 190 -11.74 -7.87 -21.20
C ASP A 190 -11.56 -9.02 -22.21
N SER A 191 -11.02 -8.70 -23.39
CA SER A 191 -10.77 -9.64 -24.49
C SER A 191 -9.40 -9.45 -25.16
N ASN A 192 -8.88 -8.22 -25.16
CA ASN A 192 -7.56 -7.93 -25.72
C ASN A 192 -6.45 -8.22 -24.69
N LEU A 193 -5.77 -9.34 -24.87
CA LEU A 193 -4.67 -9.78 -24.01
C LEU A 193 -3.32 -9.14 -24.35
N GLN A 194 -3.24 -8.23 -25.33
CA GLN A 194 -1.96 -7.67 -25.81
C GLN A 194 -1.15 -7.01 -24.70
N ALA A 195 -1.77 -6.16 -23.88
CA ALA A 195 -1.09 -5.46 -22.78
C ALA A 195 -0.58 -6.45 -21.72
N LEU A 196 -1.39 -7.47 -21.41
CA LEU A 196 -1.00 -8.55 -20.49
C LEU A 196 0.18 -9.35 -21.04
N CYS A 197 0.12 -9.81 -22.30
CA CYS A 197 1.21 -10.52 -22.94
C CYS A 197 2.50 -9.70 -22.98
N GLN A 198 2.41 -8.39 -23.19
CA GLN A 198 3.58 -7.50 -23.17
C GLN A 198 4.16 -7.33 -21.77
N ALA A 199 3.32 -7.14 -20.75
CA ALA A 199 3.76 -7.11 -19.37
C ALA A 199 4.46 -8.43 -18.98
N MET A 200 3.89 -9.58 -19.35
CA MET A 200 4.46 -10.89 -19.07
C MET A 200 5.80 -11.14 -19.76
N ARG A 201 6.05 -10.56 -20.94
CA ARG A 201 7.36 -10.64 -21.62
C ARG A 201 8.49 -9.98 -20.84
N LEU A 202 8.17 -8.98 -20.02
CA LEU A 202 9.13 -8.37 -19.11
C LEU A 202 9.42 -9.26 -17.89
N GLN A 203 8.61 -10.28 -17.64
CA GLN A 203 8.72 -11.15 -16.46
C GLN A 203 8.83 -10.35 -15.14
N PRO A 204 7.86 -9.46 -14.84
CA PRO A 204 7.81 -8.81 -13.53
C PRO A 204 7.64 -9.84 -12.42
N ASP A 205 8.10 -9.49 -11.22
CA ASP A 205 7.92 -10.36 -10.04
C ASP A 205 6.42 -10.51 -9.71
N ARG A 206 5.62 -9.46 -10.01
CA ARG A 206 4.18 -9.43 -9.80
C ARG A 206 3.42 -8.77 -10.94
N ILE A 207 2.24 -9.31 -11.25
CA ILE A 207 1.22 -8.71 -12.12
C ILE A 207 0.02 -8.33 -11.26
N LEU A 208 -0.35 -7.05 -11.30
CA LEU A 208 -1.50 -6.51 -10.57
C LEU A 208 -2.59 -6.14 -11.57
N LEU A 209 -3.82 -6.60 -11.34
CA LEU A 209 -4.96 -6.30 -12.19
C LEU A 209 -5.87 -5.26 -11.56
N ASN A 210 -6.24 -4.23 -12.32
CA ASN A 210 -7.22 -3.22 -11.93
C ASN A 210 -8.58 -3.51 -12.53
N GLY A 211 -9.63 -3.40 -11.73
CA GLY A 211 -11.01 -3.48 -12.20
C GLY A 211 -11.68 -4.81 -11.88
N PRO A 212 -12.56 -5.32 -12.75
CA PRO A 212 -13.39 -6.48 -12.45
C PRO A 212 -12.56 -7.76 -12.31
N THR A 213 -13.20 -8.80 -11.78
CA THR A 213 -12.63 -10.14 -11.68
C THR A 213 -12.16 -10.62 -13.06
N PRO A 214 -10.93 -11.13 -13.20
CA PRO A 214 -10.39 -11.57 -14.48
C PRO A 214 -11.17 -12.77 -15.05
N ALA A 215 -11.30 -12.79 -16.37
CA ALA A 215 -11.87 -13.93 -17.08
C ALA A 215 -11.00 -15.19 -16.91
N ALA A 216 -11.60 -16.38 -17.04
CA ALA A 216 -10.90 -17.66 -16.92
C ALA A 216 -9.72 -17.81 -17.91
N SER A 217 -9.82 -17.21 -19.11
CA SER A 217 -8.74 -17.17 -20.09
C SER A 217 -7.53 -16.38 -19.60
N THR A 218 -7.75 -15.24 -18.96
CA THR A 218 -6.70 -14.42 -18.32
C THR A 218 -6.01 -15.19 -17.19
N LEU A 219 -6.80 -15.88 -16.36
CA LEU A 219 -6.28 -16.71 -15.28
C LEU A 219 -5.41 -17.87 -15.82
N SER A 220 -5.90 -18.60 -16.83
CA SER A 220 -5.15 -19.68 -17.48
C SER A 220 -3.83 -19.18 -18.06
N LEU A 221 -3.85 -18.04 -18.77
CA LEU A 221 -2.64 -17.48 -19.38
C LEU A 221 -1.57 -17.10 -18.32
N LEU A 222 -1.99 -16.49 -17.21
CA LEU A 222 -1.10 -16.15 -16.10
C LEU A 222 -0.50 -17.41 -15.47
N GLN A 223 -1.32 -18.44 -15.26
CA GLN A 223 -0.88 -19.73 -14.73
C GLN A 223 0.09 -20.44 -15.67
N ASP A 224 -0.19 -20.46 -16.98
CA ASP A 224 0.66 -21.07 -18.00
C ASP A 224 2.04 -20.39 -18.10
N ALA A 225 2.10 -19.10 -17.74
CA ALA A 225 3.35 -18.35 -17.62
C ALA A 225 4.05 -18.47 -16.26
N GLY A 226 3.51 -19.28 -15.35
CA GLY A 226 4.12 -19.59 -14.06
C GLY A 226 3.73 -18.64 -12.92
N TYR A 227 2.76 -17.75 -13.09
CA TYR A 227 2.27 -16.92 -11.99
C TYR A 227 1.28 -17.68 -11.12
N LEU A 228 1.42 -17.50 -9.81
CA LEU A 228 0.51 -17.98 -8.77
C LEU A 228 -0.46 -16.86 -8.36
N MET A 229 -1.73 -17.19 -8.17
CA MET A 229 -2.74 -16.22 -7.72
C MET A 229 -2.64 -16.02 -6.20
N ALA A 230 -2.06 -14.90 -5.76
CA ALA A 230 -2.01 -14.53 -4.34
C ALA A 230 -3.31 -13.86 -3.87
N SER A 231 -3.99 -13.15 -4.76
CA SER A 231 -5.36 -12.64 -4.57
C SER A 231 -6.06 -12.50 -5.93
N PRO A 232 -7.38 -12.24 -5.99
CA PRO A 232 -8.10 -12.09 -7.27
C PRO A 232 -7.54 -11.02 -8.22
N SER A 233 -6.72 -10.09 -7.71
CA SER A 233 -6.10 -9.00 -8.46
C SER A 233 -4.56 -8.98 -8.36
N CYS A 234 -3.95 -10.00 -7.74
CA CYS A 234 -2.50 -10.06 -7.50
C CYS A 234 -1.94 -11.42 -7.87
N PHE A 235 -1.04 -11.44 -8.85
CA PHE A 235 -0.41 -12.65 -9.38
C PHE A 235 1.10 -12.51 -9.22
N VAL A 236 1.76 -13.55 -8.71
CA VAL A 236 3.17 -13.48 -8.30
C VAL A 236 3.96 -14.68 -8.80
N LEU A 237 5.27 -14.51 -9.03
CA LEU A 237 6.14 -15.65 -9.34
C LEU A 237 6.35 -16.56 -8.11
N PRO A 238 6.74 -17.84 -8.28
CA PRO A 238 6.87 -18.79 -7.17
C PRO A 238 7.90 -18.41 -6.10
N ASP A 239 8.93 -17.65 -6.47
CA ASP A 239 9.98 -17.18 -5.55
C ASP A 239 9.58 -15.89 -4.80
N ASP A 240 8.41 -15.33 -5.09
CA ASP A 240 7.91 -14.14 -4.43
C ASP A 240 7.46 -14.46 -2.98
N GLU A 241 7.74 -13.53 -2.06
CA GLU A 241 7.35 -13.60 -0.65
C GLU A 241 5.82 -13.79 -0.42
N LEU A 242 4.98 -13.53 -1.44
CA LEU A 242 3.53 -13.75 -1.41
C LEU A 242 3.07 -15.09 -1.97
N ALA A 243 3.97 -15.91 -2.55
CA ALA A 243 3.62 -17.21 -3.12
C ALA A 243 3.00 -18.16 -2.08
N GLU A 244 3.47 -18.10 -0.82
CA GLU A 244 2.90 -18.90 0.27
C GLU A 244 1.43 -18.53 0.53
N ALA A 245 1.06 -17.25 0.40
CA ALA A 245 -0.34 -16.82 0.52
C ALA A 245 -1.22 -17.43 -0.59
N ALA A 246 -0.69 -17.62 -1.79
CA ALA A 246 -1.40 -18.29 -2.89
C ALA A 246 -1.69 -19.76 -2.55
N THR A 247 -0.77 -20.45 -1.86
CA THR A 247 -0.96 -21.87 -1.48
C THR A 247 -1.99 -22.08 -0.37
N LEU A 248 -2.23 -21.06 0.47
CA LEU A 248 -3.23 -21.10 1.55
C LEU A 248 -4.66 -20.78 1.07
N SER A 249 -4.90 -20.82 -0.25
CA SER A 249 -6.19 -20.69 -0.94
C SER A 249 -7.35 -21.32 -0.15
N GLY A 250 -8.08 -20.51 0.60
CA GLY A 250 -9.20 -20.96 1.43
C GLY A 250 -9.37 -20.18 2.74
N LEU A 251 -8.30 -19.56 3.24
CA LEU A 251 -8.48 -18.48 4.19
C LEU A 251 -8.81 -17.23 3.37
N PRO A 252 -9.99 -16.59 3.54
CA PRO A 252 -10.12 -15.20 3.09
C PRO A 252 -8.92 -14.45 3.66
N CYS A 253 -8.43 -13.40 2.99
CA CYS A 253 -7.65 -12.40 3.71
C CYS A 253 -8.52 -12.03 4.90
N THR A 254 -8.29 -12.65 6.06
CA THR A 254 -9.15 -12.47 7.21
C THR A 254 -9.00 -11.01 7.46
N HIS A 255 -10.10 -10.27 7.33
CA HIS A 255 -10.19 -8.87 7.64
C HIS A 255 -9.52 -8.67 8.99
N ASP A 256 -8.23 -8.41 8.96
CA ASP A 256 -7.47 -8.27 10.18
C ASP A 256 -7.75 -6.82 10.53
N CYS A 257 -8.91 -6.61 11.14
CA CYS A 257 -9.33 -5.36 11.76
C CYS A 257 -8.39 -4.98 12.92
N ASN A 258 -7.22 -5.61 13.01
CA ASN A 258 -6.10 -5.30 13.88
C ASN A 258 -4.89 -4.76 13.09
N ARG A 259 -5.01 -4.60 11.76
CA ARG A 259 -3.96 -4.02 10.93
C ARG A 259 -3.85 -2.52 11.19
N LEU A 260 -2.64 -2.09 11.53
CA LEU A 260 -2.34 -0.69 11.77
C LEU A 260 -1.82 -0.02 10.49
N VAL A 261 -2.67 0.80 9.88
CA VAL A 261 -2.32 1.65 8.73
C VAL A 261 -2.46 3.12 9.12
N LEU A 262 -1.39 3.90 8.97
CA LEU A 262 -1.44 5.35 9.06
C LEU A 262 -1.34 5.96 7.66
N GLY A 263 -2.37 6.68 7.26
CA GLY A 263 -2.42 7.48 6.05
C GLY A 263 -1.84 8.88 6.29
N LEU A 264 -0.94 9.32 5.42
CA LEU A 264 -0.42 10.69 5.39
C LEU A 264 -0.66 11.33 4.03
N GLY A 265 -1.04 12.60 4.03
CA GLY A 265 -1.35 13.37 2.83
C GLY A 265 -2.84 13.53 2.54
N SER A 266 -3.13 14.46 1.64
CA SER A 266 -4.47 14.77 1.14
C SER A 266 -5.18 13.52 0.62
N GLY A 267 -6.34 13.20 1.18
CA GLY A 267 -7.15 12.04 0.82
C GLY A 267 -6.52 10.68 1.14
N ALA A 268 -5.45 10.63 1.95
CA ALA A 268 -4.94 9.38 2.50
C ALA A 268 -5.86 8.86 3.60
N CYS A 269 -5.96 7.53 3.74
CA CYS A 269 -6.81 6.90 4.74
C CYS A 269 -5.98 6.08 5.74
N SER A 270 -6.44 6.08 6.99
CA SER A 270 -5.88 5.33 8.09
C SER A 270 -6.86 4.25 8.55
N HIS A 271 -6.31 3.14 9.04
CA HIS A 271 -7.03 2.04 9.64
C HIS A 271 -6.41 1.72 11.00
N LEU A 272 -7.13 2.06 12.09
CA LEU A 272 -6.69 1.93 13.47
C LEU A 272 -7.63 0.98 14.22
N GLY A 273 -7.38 -0.32 14.12
CA GLY A 273 -8.31 -1.30 14.65
C GLY A 273 -9.61 -1.30 13.84
N ARG A 274 -10.76 -1.08 14.49
CA ARG A 274 -12.06 -0.95 13.79
C ARG A 274 -12.31 0.44 13.21
N LEU A 275 -11.40 1.37 13.39
CA LEU A 275 -11.59 2.76 13.02
C LEU A 275 -10.96 3.01 11.65
N HIS A 276 -11.76 3.42 10.67
CA HIS A 276 -11.28 3.86 9.37
C HIS A 276 -11.60 5.35 9.19
N TYR A 277 -10.60 6.14 8.81
CA TYR A 277 -10.81 7.56 8.50
C TYR A 277 -9.92 8.01 7.35
N CYS A 278 -10.33 9.06 6.65
CA CYS A 278 -9.57 9.66 5.57
C CYS A 278 -9.36 11.15 5.82
N ASN A 279 -8.19 11.62 5.43
CA ASN A 279 -7.85 13.02 5.35
C ASN A 279 -8.70 13.74 4.31
N ASP A 280 -8.82 15.05 4.45
CA ASP A 280 -9.45 15.89 3.43
C ASP A 280 -8.78 15.65 2.08
N ALA A 281 -9.59 15.42 1.05
CA ALA A 281 -9.10 15.13 -0.29
C ALA A 281 -8.69 16.39 -1.06
N GLN A 282 -9.12 17.58 -0.62
CA GLN A 282 -8.71 18.86 -1.19
C GLN A 282 -7.39 19.32 -0.56
N PRO A 283 -6.29 19.42 -1.34
CA PRO A 283 -4.97 19.73 -0.78
C PRO A 283 -4.90 21.04 0.01
N GLN A 284 -5.63 22.08 -0.42
CA GLN A 284 -5.68 23.35 0.29
C GLN A 284 -6.28 23.18 1.70
N THR A 285 -7.47 22.57 1.81
CA THR A 285 -8.13 22.35 3.10
C THR A 285 -7.33 21.43 4.03
N TYR A 286 -6.68 20.41 3.45
CA TYR A 286 -5.72 19.57 4.15
C TYR A 286 -4.57 20.39 4.75
N MET A 287 -3.95 21.29 3.95
CA MET A 287 -2.84 22.13 4.41
C MET A 287 -3.27 23.21 5.41
N ASP A 288 -4.46 23.80 5.24
CA ASP A 288 -5.01 24.80 6.17
C ASP A 288 -5.23 24.22 7.56
N SER A 289 -5.76 22.98 7.64
CA SER A 289 -5.93 22.26 8.90
C SER A 289 -4.59 22.08 9.63
N LEU A 290 -3.55 21.69 8.89
CA LEU A 290 -2.20 21.51 9.43
C LEU A 290 -1.57 22.84 9.87
N ALA A 291 -1.79 23.92 9.12
CA ALA A 291 -1.35 25.26 9.49
C ALA A 291 -2.03 25.76 10.79
N ALA A 292 -3.27 25.33 11.03
CA ALA A 292 -4.00 25.54 12.29
C ALA A 292 -3.59 24.56 13.42
N ASN A 293 -2.55 23.72 13.21
CA ASN A 293 -2.08 22.71 14.16
C ASN A 293 -3.19 21.68 14.51
N GLN A 294 -4.01 21.32 13.53
CA GLN A 294 -5.07 20.31 13.60
C GLN A 294 -4.78 19.14 12.66
N LEU A 295 -5.23 17.93 13.03
CA LEU A 295 -5.16 16.77 12.14
C LEU A 295 -6.21 16.90 11.02
N PRO A 296 -5.86 16.62 9.75
CA PRO A 296 -6.66 17.00 8.58
C PRO A 296 -7.75 15.98 8.23
N ALA A 297 -8.24 15.22 9.21
CA ALA A 297 -9.16 14.12 8.97
C ALA A 297 -10.60 14.62 8.77
N ALA A 298 -11.19 14.31 7.60
CA ALA A 298 -12.46 14.87 7.13
C ALA A 298 -13.64 13.90 7.18
N SER A 299 -13.38 12.59 7.11
CA SER A 299 -14.42 11.56 7.18
C SER A 299 -13.92 10.33 7.90
N GLY A 300 -14.82 9.56 8.50
CA GLY A 300 -14.47 8.29 9.11
C GLY A 300 -15.69 7.50 9.57
N HIS A 301 -15.52 6.19 9.68
CA HIS A 301 -16.53 5.24 10.13
C HIS A 301 -15.91 4.07 10.88
N ARG A 302 -16.72 3.41 11.70
CA ARG A 302 -16.34 2.15 12.34
C ARG A 302 -16.62 0.99 11.38
N CYS A 303 -15.61 0.19 11.06
CA CYS A 303 -15.83 -1.03 10.28
C CYS A 303 -16.64 -2.02 11.13
N SER A 304 -17.72 -2.54 10.55
CA SER A 304 -18.54 -3.60 11.16
C SER A 304 -17.74 -4.91 11.19
N LEU A 305 -17.92 -5.70 12.25
CA LEU A 305 -17.48 -7.09 12.21
C LEU A 305 -18.34 -7.82 11.18
N PRO A 306 -17.78 -8.72 10.35
CA PRO A 306 -18.62 -9.64 9.60
C PRO A 306 -19.50 -10.40 10.57
N ALA A 307 -20.79 -10.55 10.23
CA ALA A 307 -21.71 -11.35 11.02
C ALA A 307 -21.09 -12.73 11.22
N GLN A 308 -20.73 -13.08 12.45
CA GLN A 308 -20.37 -14.44 12.77
C GLN A 308 -21.59 -15.29 12.46
N ASN A 309 -21.47 -16.22 11.49
CA ASN A 309 -22.46 -17.27 11.33
C ASN A 309 -22.65 -17.93 12.70
N GLN A 310 -23.79 -17.66 13.34
CA GLN A 310 -24.18 -18.35 14.56
C GLN A 310 -24.32 -19.83 14.23
N PRO A 311 -23.61 -20.74 14.92
CA PRO A 311 -23.87 -22.17 14.77
C PRO A 311 -25.16 -22.48 15.54
N GLY A 312 -26.31 -22.54 14.86
CA GLY A 312 -27.53 -23.01 15.51
C GLY A 312 -28.85 -22.51 14.94
N ALA A 313 -29.14 -22.81 13.67
CA ALA A 313 -30.52 -22.89 13.20
C ALA A 313 -30.67 -24.19 12.40
N ALA A 314 -30.52 -25.32 13.10
CA ALA A 314 -31.03 -26.58 12.60
C ALA A 314 -32.55 -26.47 12.51
N SER A 315 -33.06 -26.53 11.28
CA SER A 315 -34.48 -26.64 10.96
C SER A 315 -35.14 -27.70 11.84
N ARG A 316 -36.03 -27.28 12.75
CA ARG A 316 -37.10 -28.17 13.21
C ARG A 316 -38.19 -28.15 12.15
N MET A 317 -38.11 -29.12 11.24
CA MET A 317 -39.29 -29.61 10.55
C MET A 317 -40.16 -30.35 11.57
N THR A 318 -41.36 -29.83 11.79
CA THR A 318 -42.54 -30.57 12.22
C THR A 318 -43.62 -30.27 11.21
#